data_AF-A0A7S0FKH5-F1
#
_entry.id   AF-A0A7S0FKH5-F1
#
_cell.length_a   1.000
_cell.length_b   1.000
_cell.length_c   1.000
_cell.angle_alpha   90.00
_cell.angle_beta   90.00
_cell.angle_gamma   90.00
#
_symmetry.space_group_name_H-M   'P 1'
#
loop_
_entity.id
_entity.type
_entity.pdbx_description
1 polymer ?
#
loop_
_entity_poly.entity_id
_entity_poly.type
_entity_poly.pdbx_seq_one_letter_code
_entity_poly.pdbx_strand_id
1 'polypeptide(L)'
;WHEITFRTGPMAIGRKTWQKIVNSRDEFCNRDEYNWDWSVVWLANKDLIPFTVLAPSIAQVQHIGLDGMHVNNEEATTKAGKRDKAKLQRAAANWHIPQPFHGTGIVHVGGASKPTPGKPNGGFG
;
A
#
# COMPACT_ATOMS: atom_id res chain seq x y z
N TRP A 1 6.43 -6.90 0.78
CA TRP A 1 6.03 -5.50 0.75
C TRP A 1 7.26 -4.66 0.54
N HIS A 2 7.40 -3.98 -0.61
CA HIS A 2 8.37 -2.90 -0.72
C HIS A 2 7.67 -1.60 -0.31
N GLU A 3 8.23 -0.94 0.70
CA GLU A 3 7.66 0.22 1.41
C GLU A 3 7.25 1.39 0.51
N ILE A 4 7.72 1.45 -0.73
CA ILE A 4 7.49 2.57 -1.64
C ILE A 4 6.26 2.35 -2.53
N THR A 5 5.91 1.09 -2.84
CA THR A 5 4.85 0.77 -3.82
C THR A 5 3.46 0.61 -3.18
N PHE A 6 3.37 0.20 -1.91
CA PHE A 6 2.09 -0.10 -1.24
C PHE A 6 1.71 0.82 -0.09
N ARG A 7 2.63 1.70 0.35
CA ARG A 7 2.34 2.65 1.45
C ARG A 7 1.49 3.83 1.01
N THR A 8 1.25 4.02 -0.29
CA THR A 8 0.84 5.33 -0.84
C THR A 8 -0.34 5.29 -1.83
N GLY A 9 -1.00 4.16 -2.03
CA GLY A 9 -2.08 4.03 -3.02
C GLY A 9 -3.32 3.27 -2.53
N PRO A 10 -4.50 3.51 -3.14
CA PRO A 10 -5.71 2.77 -2.82
C PRO A 10 -5.55 1.31 -3.24
N MET A 11 -5.84 0.39 -2.31
CA MET A 11 -5.94 -1.03 -2.61
C MET A 11 -7.38 -1.36 -3.01
N ALA A 12 -7.57 -1.87 -4.24
CA ALA A 12 -8.85 -2.39 -4.68
C ALA A 12 -8.91 -3.90 -4.45
N ILE A 13 -9.91 -4.35 -3.69
CA ILE A 13 -10.11 -5.77 -3.39
C ILE A 13 -11.43 -6.24 -4.01
N GLY A 14 -11.36 -7.28 -4.85
CA GLY A 14 -12.56 -7.93 -5.38
C GLY A 14 -13.32 -8.69 -4.29
N ARG A 15 -14.65 -8.80 -4.43
CA ARG A 15 -15.55 -9.44 -3.44
C ARG A 15 -15.09 -10.83 -2.99
N LYS A 16 -14.54 -11.65 -3.90
CA LYS A 16 -14.03 -12.99 -3.58
C LYS A 16 -12.85 -12.94 -2.59
N THR A 17 -11.90 -12.03 -2.81
CA THR A 17 -10.75 -11.85 -1.91
C THR A 17 -11.18 -11.24 -0.59
N TRP A 18 -12.11 -10.29 -0.61
CA TRP A 18 -12.70 -9.74 0.62
C TRP A 18 -13.34 -10.83 1.49
N GLN A 19 -14.11 -11.74 0.90
CA GLN A 19 -14.71 -12.84 1.64
C GLN A 19 -13.65 -13.76 2.28
N LYS A 20 -12.51 -13.98 1.62
CA LYS A 20 -11.39 -14.72 2.21
C LYS A 20 -10.82 -14.02 3.44
N ILE A 21 -10.65 -12.70 3.40
CA ILE A 21 -10.20 -11.89 4.55
C ILE A 21 -11.18 -12.06 5.72
N VAL A 22 -12.49 -11.91 5.47
CA VAL A 22 -13.53 -12.06 6.50
C VAL A 22 -13.58 -13.48 7.09
N ASN A 23 -13.36 -14.50 6.26
CA ASN A 23 -13.30 -15.89 6.71
C ASN A 23 -12.03 -16.19 7.53
N SER A 24 -10.96 -15.41 7.34
CA SER A 24 -9.72 -15.48 8.10
C SER A 24 -9.67 -14.48 9.26
N ARG A 25 -10.82 -14.04 9.78
CA ARG A 25 -10.89 -13.04 10.86
C ARG A 25 -10.10 -13.44 12.09
N ASP A 26 -10.04 -14.72 12.45
CA ASP A 26 -9.37 -15.17 13.66
C ASP A 26 -7.85 -14.98 13.56
N GLU A 27 -7.29 -15.20 12.37
CA GLU A 27 -5.87 -14.92 12.07
C GLU A 27 -5.59 -13.41 11.98
N PHE A 28 -6.56 -12.64 11.51
CA PHE A 28 -6.44 -11.18 11.38
C PHE A 28 -6.52 -10.47 12.75
N CYS A 29 -7.47 -10.86 13.59
CA CYS A 29 -7.81 -10.17 14.83
C CYS A 29 -6.97 -10.61 16.04
N ASN A 30 -6.43 -11.83 16.05
CA ASN A 30 -5.66 -12.33 17.22
C ASN A 30 -4.15 -12.17 17.05
N ARG A 31 -3.69 -11.57 15.95
CA ARG A 31 -2.29 -11.20 15.77
C ARG A 31 -2.05 -9.88 16.51
N ASP A 32 -0.99 -9.82 17.29
CA ASP A 32 -0.54 -8.61 18.00
C ASP A 32 0.05 -7.57 17.02
N GLU A 33 -0.79 -7.04 16.13
CA GLU A 33 -0.43 -6.16 15.03
C GLU A 33 -1.52 -5.10 14.83
N TYR A 34 -1.29 -3.90 15.37
CA TYR A 34 -2.25 -2.80 15.26
C TYR A 34 -2.36 -2.23 13.83
N ASN A 35 -1.35 -2.46 12.99
CA ASN A 35 -1.35 -1.99 11.61
C ASN A 35 -2.16 -2.95 10.72
N TRP A 36 -3.37 -2.53 10.35
CA TRP A 36 -4.30 -3.34 9.55
C TRP A 36 -3.69 -3.84 8.22
N ASP A 37 -2.81 -3.06 7.61
CA ASP A 37 -2.13 -3.39 6.36
C ASP A 37 -1.10 -4.51 6.56
N TRP A 38 -0.32 -4.48 7.64
CA TRP A 38 0.55 -5.59 8.04
C TRP A 38 -0.22 -6.88 8.34
N SER A 39 -1.41 -6.78 8.93
CA SER A 39 -2.30 -7.92 9.11
C SER A 39 -2.80 -8.50 7.77
N VAL A 40 -3.06 -7.67 6.75
CA VAL A 40 -3.33 -8.16 5.38
C VAL A 40 -2.12 -8.87 4.77
N VAL A 41 -0.89 -8.35 4.97
CA VAL A 41 0.34 -9.04 4.52
C VAL A 41 0.49 -10.40 5.17
N TRP A 42 0.17 -10.50 6.46
CA TRP A 42 0.20 -11.76 7.20
C TRP A 42 -0.72 -12.80 6.59
N LEU A 43 -1.97 -12.43 6.30
CA LEU A 43 -2.93 -13.33 5.64
C LEU A 43 -2.40 -13.80 4.27
N ALA A 44 -1.75 -12.91 3.52
CA ALA A 44 -1.18 -13.26 2.22
C ALA A 44 0.06 -14.17 2.34
N ASN A 45 0.88 -13.99 3.38
CA ASN A 45 2.01 -14.85 3.69
C ASN A 45 1.57 -16.27 4.10
N LYS A 46 0.44 -16.37 4.83
CA LYS A 46 -0.23 -17.61 5.22
C LYS A 46 -1.00 -18.31 4.09
N ASP A 47 -0.94 -17.78 2.87
CA ASP A 47 -1.71 -18.27 1.71
C ASP A 47 -3.23 -18.22 1.86
N LEU A 48 -3.74 -17.45 2.84
CA LEU A 48 -5.17 -17.28 3.06
C LEU A 48 -5.80 -16.35 2.02
N ILE A 49 -5.00 -15.41 1.50
CA ILE A 49 -5.37 -14.52 0.40
C ILE A 49 -4.26 -14.48 -0.68
N PRO A 50 -4.59 -14.12 -1.93
CA PRO A 50 -3.59 -14.00 -2.99
C PRO A 50 -2.52 -12.96 -2.66
N PHE A 51 -1.27 -13.30 -2.97
CA PHE A 51 -0.10 -12.44 -2.77
C PHE A 51 0.28 -11.61 -4.02
N THR A 52 -0.44 -11.78 -5.14
CA THR A 52 -0.13 -11.07 -6.39
C THR A 52 -1.06 -9.88 -6.57
N VAL A 53 -0.52 -8.76 -7.03
CA VAL A 53 -1.28 -7.53 -7.27
C VAL A 53 -0.97 -6.96 -8.64
N LEU A 54 -1.92 -6.16 -9.12
CA LEU A 54 -1.76 -5.39 -10.33
C LEU A 54 -1.47 -3.95 -9.94
N ALA A 55 -0.37 -3.40 -10.44
CA ALA A 55 -0.04 -2.00 -10.20
C ALA A 55 0.37 -1.32 -11.51
N PRO A 56 -0.03 -0.05 -11.71
CA PRO A 56 0.49 0.72 -12.83
C PRO A 56 1.99 0.97 -12.64
N SER A 57 2.73 0.99 -13.74
CA SER A 57 4.17 1.30 -13.73
C SER A 57 4.45 2.75 -13.28
N ILE A 58 3.47 3.64 -13.40
CA ILE A 58 3.50 5.02 -12.94
C ILE A 58 2.49 5.17 -11.79
N ALA A 59 2.94 5.69 -10.64
CA ALA A 59 2.06 5.94 -9.50
C ALA A 59 0.94 6.92 -9.89
N GLN A 60 -0.31 6.50 -9.69
CA GLN A 60 -1.50 7.32 -9.97
C GLN A 60 -1.97 8.11 -8.75
N VAL A 61 -1.49 7.74 -7.57
CA VAL A 61 -1.83 8.35 -6.29
C VAL A 61 -0.53 8.63 -5.56
N GLN A 62 -0.48 9.77 -4.88
CA GLN A 62 0.65 10.18 -4.06
C GLN A 62 0.19 10.40 -2.62
N HIS A 63 1.00 9.93 -1.67
CA HIS A 63 0.79 10.19 -0.25
C HIS A 63 1.21 11.62 0.09
N ILE A 64 0.25 12.45 0.49
CA ILE A 64 0.46 13.87 0.83
C ILE A 64 0.60 14.12 2.34
N GLY A 65 0.29 13.11 3.17
CA GLY A 65 0.39 13.17 4.63
C GLY A 65 1.83 12.94 5.09
N LEU A 66 2.71 13.91 4.87
CA LEU A 66 4.11 13.80 5.28
C LEU A 66 4.33 14.06 6.78
N ASP A 67 3.27 14.47 7.47
CA ASP A 67 3.15 14.71 8.91
C ASP A 67 1.83 14.06 9.36
N GLY A 68 1.84 13.28 10.43
CA GLY A 68 0.69 12.43 10.78
C GLY A 68 0.74 11.93 12.22
N MET A 69 -0.27 11.15 12.64
CA MET A 69 -0.47 10.75 14.05
C MET A 69 0.73 10.07 14.74
N HIS A 70 1.67 9.51 13.98
CA HIS A 70 2.83 8.79 14.49
C HIS A 70 4.17 9.45 14.18
N VAL A 71 4.19 10.54 13.41
CA VAL A 71 5.42 11.22 12.97
C VAL A 71 5.16 12.71 12.96
N ASN A 72 5.76 13.42 13.91
CA ASN A 72 5.82 14.89 13.92
C ASN A 72 7.12 15.30 13.22
N ASN A 73 7.04 15.57 11.92
CA ASN A 73 8.18 16.11 11.18
C ASN A 73 7.83 17.52 10.72
N GLU A 74 8.14 18.51 11.57
CA GLU A 74 7.88 19.93 11.31
C GLU A 74 8.49 20.43 9.98
N GLU A 75 9.59 19.82 9.51
CA GLU A 75 10.20 20.13 8.22
C GLU A 75 9.41 19.60 7.01
N ALA A 76 8.63 18.53 7.19
CA ALA A 76 7.88 17.88 6.11
C ALA A 76 6.64 18.69 5.68
N THR A 77 6.03 19.42 6.62
CA THR A 77 4.81 20.21 6.40
C THR A 77 5.03 21.45 5.51
N THR A 78 6.20 22.08 5.57
CA THR A 78 6.39 23.42 4.99
C THR A 78 7.13 23.44 3.65
N LYS A 79 8.15 22.59 3.45
CA LYS A 79 8.96 22.58 2.21
C LYS A 79 8.72 21.37 1.32
N ALA A 80 8.62 20.17 1.88
CA ALA A 80 8.38 18.95 1.11
C ALA A 80 6.96 18.92 0.52
N GLY A 81 5.94 19.21 1.34
CA GLY A 81 4.55 19.28 0.86
C GLY A 81 4.28 20.34 -0.22
N LYS A 82 5.00 21.47 -0.20
CA LYS A 82 4.90 22.51 -1.26
C LYS A 82 5.60 22.10 -2.55
N ARG A 83 6.77 21.44 -2.47
CA ARG A 83 7.49 20.91 -3.64
C ARG A 83 6.72 19.78 -4.32
N ASP A 84 6.05 18.94 -3.54
CA ASP A 84 5.20 17.86 -4.07
C ASP A 84 3.96 18.40 -4.77
N LYS A 85 3.30 19.44 -4.25
CA LYS A 85 2.19 20.11 -4.97
C LYS A 85 2.64 20.68 -6.33
N ALA A 86 3.81 21.32 -6.40
CA ALA A 86 4.32 21.86 -7.67
C ALA A 86 4.69 20.76 -8.67
N LYS A 87 5.21 19.61 -8.19
CA LYS A 87 5.45 18.43 -9.02
C LYS A 87 4.14 17.80 -9.51
N LEU A 88 3.13 17.69 -8.64
CA LEU A 88 1.79 17.22 -8.99
C LEU A 88 1.17 18.10 -10.07
N GLN A 89 1.27 19.43 -9.95
CA GLN A 89 0.72 20.35 -10.94
C GLN A 89 1.39 20.23 -12.30
N ARG A 90 2.71 19.99 -12.35
CA ARG A 90 3.46 19.73 -13.59
C ARG A 90 3.15 18.36 -14.19
N ALA A 91 3.04 17.33 -13.35
CA ALA A 91 2.68 15.98 -13.77
C ALA A 91 1.25 15.95 -14.33
N ALA A 92 0.31 16.64 -13.68
CA ALA A 92 -1.07 16.82 -14.11
C ALA A 92 -1.18 17.66 -15.40
N ALA A 93 -0.37 18.71 -15.55
CA ALA A 93 -0.35 19.52 -16.78
C ALA A 93 0.11 18.73 -18.01
N ASN A 94 0.94 17.70 -17.82
CA ASN A 94 1.36 16.77 -18.88
C ASN A 94 0.56 15.46 -18.86
N TRP A 95 -0.47 15.35 -18.03
CA TRP A 95 -1.30 14.16 -17.89
C TRP A 95 -2.30 14.08 -19.04
N HIS A 96 -1.90 13.38 -20.09
CA HIS A 96 -2.80 12.99 -21.17
C HIS A 96 -3.55 11.73 -20.72
N ILE A 97 -4.85 11.63 -21.03
CA ILE A 97 -5.60 10.38 -20.86
C ILE A 97 -4.81 9.29 -21.60
N PRO A 98 -4.25 8.27 -20.92
CA PRO A 98 -3.45 7.28 -21.60
C PRO A 98 -4.33 6.54 -22.62
N GLN A 99 -4.09 6.81 -23.91
CA GLN A 99 -4.53 5.98 -25.02
C GLN A 99 -3.99 4.56 -24.78
N PRO A 100 -4.75 3.52 -25.16
CA PRO A 100 -5.04 2.32 -24.35
C PRO A 100 -3.90 1.83 -23.46
N PHE A 101 -4.21 1.44 -22.23
CA PHE A 101 -3.24 1.03 -21.22
C PHE A 101 -2.34 -0.13 -21.70
N HIS A 102 -1.14 0.17 -22.19
CA HIS A 102 -0.21 -0.81 -22.79
C HIS A 102 0.75 -1.48 -21.80
N GLY A 103 0.59 -1.28 -20.49
CA GLY A 103 1.56 -1.78 -19.53
C GLY A 103 1.05 -1.92 -18.10
N THR A 104 0.35 -3.02 -17.84
CA THR A 104 0.21 -3.55 -16.47
C THR A 104 1.54 -4.16 -16.05
N GLY A 105 2.23 -3.53 -15.10
CA GLY A 105 3.24 -4.26 -14.32
C GLY A 105 2.49 -5.24 -13.42
N ILE A 106 2.66 -6.55 -13.62
CA ILE A 106 2.30 -7.50 -12.56
C ILE A 106 3.37 -7.34 -11.49
N VAL A 107 2.97 -6.82 -10.34
CA VAL A 107 3.87 -6.64 -9.20
C VAL A 107 3.43 -7.63 -8.14
N HIS A 108 4.34 -8.49 -7.70
CA HIS A 108 4.07 -9.34 -6.56
C HIS A 108 4.21 -8.50 -5.28
N VAL A 109 3.38 -8.76 -4.24
CA VAL A 109 3.28 -7.97 -2.98
C VAL A 109 4.57 -8.02 -2.12
N GLY A 110 5.77 -8.16 -2.68
CA GLY A 110 7.03 -8.24 -1.96
C GLY A 110 8.20 -8.71 -2.80
N GLY A 111 8.15 -8.47 -4.12
CA GLY A 111 9.05 -9.12 -5.07
C GLY A 111 8.52 -10.51 -5.48
N ALA A 112 9.26 -11.19 -6.36
CA ALA A 112 8.86 -12.49 -6.93
C ALA A 112 8.66 -13.62 -5.89
N SER A 113 9.11 -13.42 -4.64
CA SER A 113 9.00 -14.35 -3.52
C SER A 113 8.08 -13.81 -2.42
N LYS A 114 7.50 -14.72 -1.64
CA LYS A 114 6.77 -14.37 -0.42
C LYS A 114 7.73 -13.68 0.57
N PRO A 115 7.42 -12.49 1.09
CA PRO A 115 8.23 -11.79 2.06
C PRO A 115 8.19 -12.59 3.35
N THR A 116 9.36 -12.81 3.94
CA THR A 116 9.49 -13.40 5.26
C THR A 116 8.69 -12.55 6.25
N PRO A 117 7.80 -13.15 7.06
CA PRO A 117 7.04 -12.37 8.02
C PRO A 117 7.99 -11.73 9.03
N GLY A 118 8.00 -10.40 9.07
CA GLY A 118 8.71 -9.64 10.10
C GLY A 118 8.10 -9.87 11.49
N LYS A 119 8.83 -9.45 12.53
CA LYS A 119 8.24 -9.38 13.88
C LYS A 119 7.02 -8.45 13.84
N PRO A 120 5.90 -8.83 14.47
CA PRO A 120 4.72 -7.97 14.53
C PRO A 120 5.04 -6.66 15.28
N ASN A 121 4.36 -5.57 14.93
CA ASN A 121 4.60 -4.26 15.55
C ASN A 121 4.06 -4.17 16.99
N GLY A 122 3.22 -5.11 17.43
CA GLY A 122 2.62 -5.12 18.76
C GLY A 122 1.37 -4.23 18.86
N GLY A 123 0.92 -3.97 20.09
CA GLY A 123 -0.14 -3.00 20.39
C GLY A 123 -1.56 -3.49 20.15
N PHE A 124 -1.76 -4.79 19.98
CA PHE A 124 -3.05 -5.43 19.68
C PHE A 124 -3.17 -6.80 20.39
N GLY A 125 -2.79 -6.85 21.68
CA GLY A 125 -2.80 -8.06 22.53
C GLY A 125 -3.83 -8.00 23.65
#